data_AF-A0A9W7Z8Q3-F1
#
_entry.id   AF-A0A9W7Z8Q3-F1
#
_cell.length_a   1.000
_cell.length_b   1.000
_cell.length_c   1.000
_cell.angle_alpha   90.00
_cell.angle_beta   90.00
_cell.angle_gamma   90.00
#
_symmetry.space_group_name_H-M   'P 1'
#
loop_
_entity.id
_entity.type
_entity.pdbx_description
1 polymer ?
#
loop_
_entity_poly.entity_id
_entity_poly.type
_entity_poly.pdbx_seq_one_letter_code
_entity_poly.pdbx_strand_id
1 'polypeptide(L)'
;MLCRSESPQLNGGTFCDVQAGSKFVMHFHESGPTDRAISDSHKGPCLAYMAKAESNGDGNVWFKIYEDGYDASSDTWCVDTLIKNDGALEVTIPADISPGNYLLRGEIIALHEADRVYGKDEDAGAEFFPSCAMINVIGAGAANPGQYAIPGIYDKSDPGIHFNLWGGDKSYEIPGPPLYVPGTAPVGNTNTTKIGITPVVNAPVAASNPPVNNNTGGKSKSCIKKRHNKCSSSSRKKKRSRSKGNKTT
;
A
#
# COMPACT_ATOMS: atom_id res chain seq x y z
N MET A 1 3.24 0.02 -13.04
CA MET A 1 2.64 0.81 -11.95
C MET A 1 1.80 -0.02 -10.97
N LEU A 2 0.93 -0.94 -11.39
CA LEU A 2 0.01 -1.64 -10.49
C LEU A 2 0.69 -2.58 -9.48
N CYS A 3 1.00 -3.79 -9.89
CA CYS A 3 1.69 -4.82 -9.11
C CYS A 3 2.65 -5.44 -10.12
N ARG A 4 3.97 -5.47 -9.87
CA ARG A 4 4.98 -6.00 -10.82
C ARG A 4 4.50 -7.28 -11.51
N SER A 5 4.90 -7.55 -12.76
CA SER A 5 4.42 -8.67 -13.60
C SER A 5 4.49 -10.07 -12.98
N GLU A 6 5.29 -10.26 -11.94
CA GLU A 6 5.43 -11.52 -11.18
C GLU A 6 4.64 -11.54 -9.85
N SER A 7 3.89 -10.48 -9.55
CA SER A 7 2.97 -10.44 -8.41
C SER A 7 1.91 -11.53 -8.56
N PRO A 8 1.35 -12.05 -7.46
CA PRO A 8 0.29 -13.03 -7.53
C PRO A 8 -0.79 -12.54 -8.50
N GLN A 9 -1.12 -13.37 -9.49
CA GLN A 9 -2.16 -13.03 -10.45
C GLN A 9 -3.41 -12.65 -9.66
N LEU A 10 -3.94 -11.47 -9.97
CA LEU A 10 -5.10 -10.86 -9.29
C LEU A 10 -6.32 -11.81 -9.25
N ASN A 11 -6.30 -12.82 -10.13
CA ASN A 11 -7.21 -13.95 -10.14
C ASN A 11 -6.54 -15.24 -9.63
N GLY A 12 -6.97 -15.72 -8.46
CA GLY A 12 -6.74 -17.10 -8.01
C GLY A 12 -5.58 -17.35 -7.04
N GLY A 13 -4.97 -16.31 -6.46
CA GLY A 13 -3.98 -16.52 -5.40
C GLY A 13 -4.58 -16.65 -4.00
N THR A 14 -3.72 -17.06 -3.05
CA THR A 14 -4.11 -17.26 -1.65
C THR A 14 -4.16 -15.94 -0.91
N PHE A 15 -5.24 -15.70 -0.17
CA PHE A 15 -5.40 -14.56 0.73
C PHE A 15 -4.90 -14.94 2.12
N CYS A 16 -4.08 -14.08 2.73
CA CYS A 16 -3.71 -14.21 4.13
C CYS A 16 -4.78 -13.50 4.98
N ASP A 17 -5.34 -14.16 5.99
CA ASP A 17 -6.28 -13.54 6.92
C ASP A 17 -5.57 -12.49 7.79
N VAL A 18 -6.10 -11.26 7.82
CA VAL A 18 -5.55 -10.14 8.58
C VAL A 18 -6.69 -9.43 9.33
N GLN A 19 -6.52 -9.22 10.63
CA GLN A 19 -7.50 -8.49 11.44
C GLN A 19 -7.44 -6.99 11.11
N ALA A 20 -8.57 -6.35 10.86
CA ALA A 20 -8.66 -4.89 10.75
C ALA A 20 -8.10 -4.23 12.03
N GLY A 21 -7.31 -3.17 11.89
CA GLY A 21 -6.58 -2.51 12.98
C GLY A 21 -5.26 -3.18 13.37
N SER A 22 -4.89 -4.33 12.79
CA SER A 22 -3.61 -4.98 13.07
C SER A 22 -2.49 -4.49 12.15
N LYS A 23 -1.25 -4.74 12.57
CA LYS A 23 -0.05 -4.47 11.79
C LYS A 23 0.17 -5.60 10.78
N PHE A 24 0.55 -5.22 9.56
CA PHE A 24 0.98 -6.11 8.51
C PHE A 24 2.40 -5.71 8.07
N VAL A 25 3.28 -6.69 7.85
CA VAL A 25 4.67 -6.43 7.43
C VAL A 25 4.89 -6.95 6.02
N MET A 26 5.26 -6.05 5.11
CA MET A 26 5.75 -6.38 3.78
C MET A 26 7.28 -6.42 3.80
N HIS A 27 7.88 -7.52 3.37
CA HIS A 27 9.34 -7.63 3.27
C HIS A 27 9.80 -7.34 1.84
N PHE A 28 10.65 -6.32 1.69
CA PHE A 28 11.33 -5.97 0.45
C PHE A 28 12.74 -6.56 0.45
N HIS A 29 13.13 -7.13 -0.68
CA HIS A 29 14.46 -7.67 -0.89
C HIS A 29 14.89 -7.43 -2.34
N GLU A 30 16.18 -7.21 -2.55
CA GLU A 30 16.75 -6.96 -3.88
C GLU A 30 16.67 -8.18 -4.80
N SER A 31 16.92 -9.38 -4.27
CA SER A 31 16.94 -10.62 -5.06
C SER A 31 16.36 -11.81 -4.32
N GLY A 32 16.70 -12.00 -3.04
CA GLY A 32 16.22 -13.10 -2.21
C GLY A 32 16.01 -12.71 -0.76
N PRO A 33 15.35 -13.57 0.03
CA PRO A 33 14.89 -13.27 1.39
C PRO A 33 16.01 -13.05 2.42
N THR A 34 17.27 -13.28 2.04
CA THR A 34 18.46 -13.06 2.86
C THR A 34 19.29 -11.87 2.38
N ASP A 35 18.92 -11.28 1.24
CA ASP A 35 19.63 -10.14 0.68
C ASP A 35 19.11 -8.84 1.29
N ARG A 36 19.89 -7.78 1.08
CA ARG A 36 19.50 -6.42 1.47
C ARG A 36 18.16 -6.04 0.83
N ALA A 37 17.47 -5.10 1.45
CA ALA A 37 16.18 -4.62 0.97
C ALA A 37 16.29 -3.96 -0.41
N ILE A 38 17.18 -2.98 -0.51
CA ILE A 38 17.42 -2.12 -1.67
C ILE A 38 18.80 -1.48 -1.52
N SER A 39 19.36 -0.90 -2.60
CA SER A 39 20.60 -0.13 -2.52
C SER A 39 20.45 1.13 -1.68
N ASP A 40 21.49 1.49 -0.93
CA ASP A 40 21.51 2.68 -0.06
C ASP A 40 21.40 4.00 -0.83
N SER A 41 21.85 4.02 -2.08
CA SER A 41 21.69 5.15 -3.00
C SER A 41 20.24 5.44 -3.38
N HIS A 42 19.33 4.47 -3.25
CA HIS A 42 17.93 4.57 -3.69
C HIS A 42 17.06 5.32 -2.67
N LYS A 43 17.55 6.43 -2.11
CA LYS A 43 16.79 7.24 -1.16
C LYS A 43 15.44 7.63 -1.74
N GLY A 44 14.42 7.66 -0.89
CA GLY A 44 13.08 8.05 -1.26
C GLY A 44 12.01 7.50 -0.32
N PRO A 45 10.74 7.80 -0.59
CA PRO A 45 9.63 7.42 0.27
C PRO A 45 9.27 5.94 0.13
N CYS A 46 8.57 5.43 1.15
CA CYS A 46 7.77 4.22 1.02
C CYS A 46 6.30 4.54 1.23
N LEU A 47 5.44 3.92 0.43
CA LEU A 47 4.00 4.12 0.44
C LEU A 47 3.29 2.78 0.49
N ALA A 48 2.10 2.75 1.07
CA ALA A 48 1.20 1.61 0.90
C ALA A 48 -0.23 2.04 0.62
N TYR A 49 -0.87 1.28 -0.26
CA TYR A 49 -2.23 1.50 -0.74
C TYR A 49 -3.04 0.22 -0.62
N MET A 50 -4.35 0.37 -0.45
CA MET A 50 -5.29 -0.73 -0.48
C MET A 50 -6.38 -0.52 -1.53
N ALA A 51 -6.88 -1.61 -2.11
CA ALA A 51 -8.04 -1.64 -3.00
C ALA A 51 -8.80 -2.96 -2.79
N LYS A 52 -10.14 -2.97 -2.99
CA LYS A 52 -10.90 -4.23 -2.98
C LYS A 52 -10.40 -5.15 -4.09
N ALA A 53 -10.18 -6.43 -3.79
CA ALA A 53 -9.57 -7.35 -4.76
C ALA A 53 -10.44 -7.58 -6.01
N GLU A 54 -11.76 -7.48 -5.88
CA GLU A 54 -12.71 -7.63 -7.00
C GLU A 54 -12.54 -6.60 -8.12
N SER A 55 -11.93 -5.44 -7.82
CA SER A 55 -11.64 -4.43 -8.84
C SER A 55 -10.43 -4.78 -9.70
N ASN A 56 -9.64 -5.79 -9.32
CA ASN A 56 -8.32 -6.06 -9.92
C ASN A 56 -7.40 -4.82 -9.92
N GLY A 57 -7.60 -3.89 -8.99
CA GLY A 57 -6.85 -2.65 -8.92
C GLY A 57 -7.16 -1.65 -10.04
N ASP A 58 -8.19 -1.91 -10.86
CA ASP A 58 -8.59 -1.03 -11.96
C ASP A 58 -9.57 0.07 -11.50
N GLY A 59 -9.45 1.24 -12.12
CA GLY A 59 -10.26 2.42 -11.83
C GLY A 59 -9.95 3.11 -10.49
N ASN A 60 -10.89 3.93 -10.03
CA ASN A 60 -10.77 4.76 -8.83
C ASN A 60 -11.02 3.96 -7.54
N VAL A 61 -10.15 3.00 -7.25
CA VAL A 61 -10.36 1.96 -6.22
C VAL A 61 -9.32 1.97 -5.11
N TRP A 62 -8.23 2.72 -5.30
CA TRP A 62 -7.12 2.80 -4.36
C TRP A 62 -7.33 3.89 -3.32
N PHE A 63 -6.77 3.67 -2.14
CA PHE A 63 -6.61 4.65 -1.07
C PHE A 63 -5.29 4.40 -0.34
N LYS A 64 -4.62 5.47 0.10
CA LYS A 64 -3.32 5.41 0.77
C LYS A 64 -3.52 5.07 2.25
N ILE A 65 -2.78 4.10 2.79
CA ILE A 65 -2.84 3.68 4.19
C ILE A 65 -1.52 3.88 4.96
N TYR A 66 -0.43 4.16 4.23
CA TYR A 66 0.88 4.42 4.79
C TYR A 66 1.65 5.35 3.88
N GLU A 67 2.39 6.27 4.47
CA GLU A 67 3.44 7.03 3.83
C GLU A 67 4.55 7.34 4.83
N ASP A 68 5.78 7.27 4.36
CA ASP A 68 6.98 7.72 5.07
C ASP A 68 7.94 8.29 4.02
N GLY A 69 8.44 9.51 4.27
CA GLY A 69 9.15 10.34 3.31
C GLY A 69 10.57 10.66 3.76
N TYR A 70 10.89 11.95 3.79
CA TYR A 70 12.15 12.46 4.33
C TYR A 70 11.91 13.10 5.71
N ASP A 71 12.67 12.66 6.70
CA ASP A 71 12.69 13.25 8.05
C ASP A 71 13.91 14.18 8.19
N ALA A 72 13.65 15.48 8.17
CA ALA A 72 14.68 16.51 8.31
C ALA A 72 15.33 16.55 9.70
N SER A 73 14.69 15.98 10.74
CA SER A 73 15.22 15.97 12.11
C SER A 73 16.33 14.92 12.28
N SER A 74 16.26 13.83 11.53
CA SER A 74 17.23 12.73 11.54
C SER A 74 18.06 12.64 10.26
N ASP A 75 17.76 13.43 9.23
CA ASP A 75 18.36 13.35 7.89
C ASP A 75 18.25 11.94 7.30
N THR A 76 17.05 11.36 7.37
CA THR A 76 16.78 9.99 6.90
C THR A 76 15.57 9.91 6.00
N TRP A 77 15.62 9.02 5.03
CA TRP A 77 14.49 8.63 4.19
C TRP A 77 13.84 7.34 4.70
N CYS A 78 12.61 7.06 4.27
CA CYS A 78 11.99 5.75 4.52
C CYS A 78 12.90 4.59 4.10
N VAL A 79 13.60 4.71 2.96
CA VAL A 79 14.55 3.68 2.50
C VAL A 79 15.67 3.40 3.51
N ASP A 80 16.13 4.41 4.27
CA ASP A 80 17.13 4.20 5.33
C ASP A 80 16.56 3.35 6.46
N THR A 81 15.33 3.66 6.89
CA THR A 81 14.60 2.90 7.90
C THR A 81 14.31 1.47 7.41
N LEU A 82 13.94 1.32 6.14
CA LEU A 82 13.65 0.03 5.52
C LEU A 82 14.89 -0.88 5.50
N ILE A 83 16.05 -0.34 5.09
CA ILE A 83 17.32 -1.07 5.10
C ILE A 83 17.70 -1.45 6.53
N LYS A 84 17.56 -0.54 7.49
CA LYS A 84 17.84 -0.79 8.91
C LYS A 84 16.94 -1.87 9.51
N ASN A 85 15.73 -2.02 9.00
CA ASN A 85 14.74 -3.01 9.44
C ASN A 85 14.74 -4.29 8.59
N ASP A 86 15.85 -4.63 7.93
CA ASP A 86 15.98 -5.85 7.10
C ASP A 86 14.85 -5.98 6.05
N GLY A 87 14.44 -4.85 5.46
CA GLY A 87 13.41 -4.80 4.44
C GLY A 87 11.97 -4.85 4.95
N ALA A 88 11.75 -4.83 6.27
CA ALA A 88 10.42 -4.88 6.86
C ALA A 88 9.73 -3.50 6.80
N LEU A 89 8.77 -3.36 5.88
CA LEU A 89 7.83 -2.24 5.83
C LEU A 89 6.56 -2.61 6.62
N GLU A 90 6.41 -2.07 7.82
CA GLU A 90 5.25 -2.29 8.69
C GLU A 90 4.16 -1.25 8.42
N VAL A 91 2.94 -1.71 8.15
CA VAL A 91 1.76 -0.87 7.90
C VAL A 91 0.62 -1.28 8.81
N THR A 92 -0.24 -0.34 9.19
CA THR A 92 -1.46 -0.66 9.96
C THR A 92 -2.65 -0.79 9.01
N ILE A 93 -3.35 -1.92 9.06
CA ILE A 93 -4.59 -2.10 8.31
C ILE A 93 -5.68 -1.25 8.99
N PRO A 94 -6.38 -0.35 8.28
CA PRO A 94 -7.43 0.46 8.88
C PRO A 94 -8.49 -0.39 9.60
N ALA A 95 -8.96 0.06 10.75
CA ALA A 95 -9.88 -0.71 11.59
C ALA A 95 -11.34 -0.62 11.14
N ASP A 96 -11.71 0.44 10.41
CA ASP A 96 -13.07 0.81 10.06
C ASP A 96 -13.48 0.42 8.62
N ILE A 97 -12.56 -0.11 7.82
CA ILE A 97 -12.85 -0.60 6.47
C ILE A 97 -13.71 -1.87 6.50
N SER A 98 -14.53 -2.04 5.47
CA SER A 98 -15.39 -3.21 5.33
C SER A 98 -14.57 -4.50 5.20
N PRO A 99 -14.99 -5.62 5.83
CA PRO A 99 -14.28 -6.88 5.69
C PRO A 99 -14.27 -7.39 4.23
N GLY A 100 -13.36 -8.33 3.95
CA GLY A 100 -13.27 -9.02 2.66
C GLY A 100 -11.88 -8.95 2.02
N ASN A 101 -11.81 -9.32 0.75
CA ASN A 101 -10.55 -9.45 0.03
C ASN A 101 -10.01 -8.11 -0.47
N TYR A 102 -8.73 -7.84 -0.23
CA TYR A 102 -8.02 -6.63 -0.64
C TYR A 102 -6.69 -6.96 -1.34
N LEU A 103 -6.33 -6.08 -2.27
CA LEU A 103 -4.95 -5.88 -2.70
C LEU A 103 -4.31 -4.90 -1.72
N LEU A 104 -3.16 -5.27 -1.16
CA LEU A 104 -2.28 -4.38 -0.40
C LEU A 104 -1.03 -4.14 -1.24
N ARG A 105 -0.87 -2.92 -1.76
CA ARG A 105 0.24 -2.51 -2.61
C ARG A 105 1.25 -1.73 -1.78
N GLY A 106 2.45 -2.26 -1.60
CA GLY A 106 3.61 -1.52 -1.09
C GLY A 106 4.44 -0.97 -2.24
N GLU A 107 5.00 0.21 -2.08
CA GLU A 107 5.82 0.89 -3.10
C GLU A 107 6.98 1.64 -2.47
N ILE A 108 8.15 1.51 -3.07
CA ILE A 108 9.30 2.40 -2.85
C ILE A 108 9.45 3.25 -4.10
N ILE A 109 9.74 4.54 -3.94
CA ILE A 109 10.11 5.42 -5.05
C ILE A 109 11.57 5.82 -4.83
N ALA A 110 12.49 5.37 -5.68
CA ALA A 110 13.90 5.76 -5.59
C ALA A 110 14.15 7.05 -6.37
N LEU A 111 14.80 8.01 -5.73
CA LEU A 111 14.93 9.39 -6.23
C LEU A 111 16.34 9.74 -6.73
N HIS A 112 17.24 8.75 -6.84
CA HIS A 112 18.65 8.98 -7.17
C HIS A 112 18.89 9.60 -8.55
N GLU A 113 17.93 9.42 -9.46
CA GLU A 113 17.90 10.04 -10.81
C GLU A 113 16.64 10.89 -11.04
N ALA A 114 15.92 11.22 -9.98
CA ALA A 114 14.64 11.94 -10.06
C ALA A 114 14.78 13.43 -10.39
N ASP A 115 16.00 13.95 -10.55
CA ASP A 115 16.25 15.29 -11.09
C ASP A 115 16.00 15.38 -12.60
N ARG A 116 15.92 14.22 -13.27
CA ARG A 116 15.57 14.04 -14.67
C ARG A 116 14.14 13.50 -14.82
N VAL A 117 13.55 13.71 -16.00
CA VAL A 117 12.17 13.29 -16.26
C VAL A 117 12.13 12.12 -17.24
N TYR A 118 11.57 11.00 -16.79
CA TYR A 118 11.39 9.80 -17.61
C TYR A 118 10.68 10.10 -18.94
N GLY A 119 11.29 9.66 -20.04
CA GLY A 119 10.78 9.86 -21.40
C GLY A 119 11.06 11.24 -22.00
N LYS A 120 11.80 12.10 -21.30
CA LYS A 120 12.50 13.25 -21.90
C LYS A 120 13.99 12.96 -22.05
N ASP A 121 14.57 12.40 -20.99
CA ASP A 121 15.93 11.85 -20.98
C ASP A 121 15.80 10.32 -21.02
N GLU A 122 16.43 9.68 -22.00
CA GLU A 122 16.37 8.21 -22.13
C GLU A 122 17.09 7.58 -20.92
N ASP A 123 16.41 6.64 -20.25
CA ASP A 123 16.87 5.86 -19.08
C ASP A 123 17.10 6.62 -17.76
N ALA A 124 16.34 7.70 -17.48
CA ALA A 124 16.42 8.41 -16.20
C ALA A 124 15.07 8.79 -15.59
N GLY A 125 15.05 9.09 -14.29
CA GLY A 125 13.89 9.61 -13.55
C GLY A 125 13.66 8.86 -12.24
N ALA A 126 12.54 9.18 -11.56
CA ALA A 126 12.14 8.43 -10.39
C ALA A 126 11.84 6.97 -10.74
N GLU A 127 12.41 6.03 -9.98
CA GLU A 127 12.18 4.60 -10.16
C GLU A 127 11.15 4.08 -9.16
N PHE A 128 10.18 3.33 -9.64
CA PHE A 128 9.08 2.81 -8.81
C PHE A 128 9.23 1.31 -8.60
N PHE A 129 9.22 0.85 -7.34
CA PHE A 129 9.28 -0.56 -6.95
C PHE A 129 7.96 -1.02 -6.28
N PRO A 130 6.86 -1.20 -7.04
CA PRO A 130 5.60 -1.65 -6.48
C PRO A 130 5.50 -3.18 -6.37
N SER A 131 4.92 -3.65 -5.27
CA SER A 131 4.58 -5.05 -5.03
C SER A 131 3.21 -5.15 -4.36
N CYS A 132 2.47 -6.21 -4.65
CA CYS A 132 1.14 -6.44 -4.07
C CYS A 132 1.05 -7.75 -3.31
N ALA A 133 0.47 -7.68 -2.11
CA ALA A 133 -0.02 -8.81 -1.34
C ALA A 133 -1.55 -8.92 -1.47
N MET A 134 -2.08 -10.14 -1.35
CA MET A 134 -3.52 -10.39 -1.26
C MET A 134 -3.86 -10.76 0.18
N ILE A 135 -4.76 -9.98 0.78
CA ILE A 135 -5.17 -10.17 2.18
C ILE A 135 -6.68 -10.24 2.29
N ASN A 136 -7.17 -11.09 3.19
CA ASN A 136 -8.57 -11.12 3.57
C ASN A 136 -8.70 -10.39 4.90
N VAL A 137 -9.31 -9.21 4.87
CA VAL A 137 -9.53 -8.37 6.05
C VAL A 137 -10.72 -8.90 6.84
N ILE A 138 -10.46 -9.28 8.09
CA ILE A 138 -11.47 -9.72 9.06
C ILE A 138 -11.77 -8.54 9.99
N GLY A 139 -13.05 -8.20 10.16
CA GLY A 139 -13.47 -7.08 11.00
C GLY A 139 -14.98 -6.83 10.92
N ALA A 140 -15.41 -5.72 11.51
CA ALA A 140 -16.81 -5.28 11.52
C ALA A 140 -16.98 -3.85 10.98
N GLY A 141 -15.94 -3.29 10.35
CA GLY A 141 -16.00 -1.99 9.70
C GLY A 141 -16.95 -1.98 8.51
N ALA A 142 -17.20 -0.78 7.97
CA ALA A 142 -18.11 -0.57 6.84
C ALA A 142 -17.56 0.43 5.81
N ALA A 143 -16.42 1.07 6.07
CA ALA A 143 -15.86 2.07 5.18
C ALA A 143 -15.34 1.45 3.87
N ASN A 144 -15.56 2.18 2.77
CA ASN A 144 -15.07 1.84 1.43
C ASN A 144 -14.35 3.06 0.83
N PRO A 145 -13.09 3.32 1.22
CA PRO A 145 -12.40 4.58 0.95
C PRO A 145 -11.73 4.68 -0.43
N GLY A 146 -11.83 3.66 -1.29
CA GLY A 146 -11.23 3.69 -2.63
C GLY A 146 -11.79 4.83 -3.48
N GLN A 147 -10.93 5.75 -3.92
CA GLN A 147 -11.31 6.95 -4.68
C GLN A 147 -10.28 7.32 -5.77
N TYR A 148 -9.13 6.63 -5.83
CA TYR A 148 -8.00 7.01 -6.69
C TYR A 148 -7.58 5.87 -7.61
N ALA A 149 -7.02 6.22 -8.78
CA ALA A 149 -6.57 5.25 -9.79
C ALA A 149 -5.05 5.12 -9.85
N ILE A 150 -4.56 3.88 -9.95
CA ILE A 150 -3.16 3.58 -10.23
C ILE A 150 -3.15 2.73 -11.51
N PRO A 151 -2.59 3.17 -12.64
CA PRO A 151 -1.98 4.48 -12.88
C PRO A 151 -3.00 5.65 -12.82
N GLY A 152 -2.52 6.86 -12.52
CA GLY A 152 -3.34 8.08 -12.49
C GLY A 152 -3.00 9.04 -11.34
N ILE A 153 -2.57 8.53 -10.18
CA ILE A 153 -2.21 9.36 -9.01
C ILE A 153 -0.85 10.08 -9.10
N TYR A 154 -0.01 9.75 -10.07
CA TYR A 154 1.33 10.32 -10.21
C TYR A 154 1.45 11.04 -11.54
N ASP A 155 1.91 12.28 -11.49
CA ASP A 155 2.33 13.07 -12.64
C ASP A 155 3.85 13.24 -12.64
N LYS A 156 4.44 13.36 -13.83
CA LYS A 156 5.88 13.57 -13.98
C LYS A 156 6.35 14.92 -13.43
N SER A 157 5.43 15.87 -13.28
CA SER A 157 5.69 17.20 -12.72
C SER A 157 5.42 17.30 -11.22
N ASP A 158 4.95 16.22 -10.58
CA ASP A 158 4.79 16.21 -9.11
C ASP A 158 6.16 16.49 -8.45
N PRO A 159 6.24 17.40 -7.47
CA PRO A 159 7.51 17.77 -6.83
C PRO A 159 8.14 16.60 -6.07
N GLY A 160 7.36 15.58 -5.71
CA GLY A 160 7.85 14.33 -5.13
C GLY A 160 8.39 13.32 -6.14
N ILE A 161 8.12 13.52 -7.45
CA ILE A 161 8.53 12.66 -8.56
C ILE A 161 9.66 13.30 -9.37
N HIS A 162 9.59 14.60 -9.65
CA HIS A 162 10.70 15.38 -10.20
C HIS A 162 11.41 16.11 -9.05
N PHE A 163 12.40 15.44 -8.46
CA PHE A 163 13.05 15.85 -7.22
C PHE A 163 14.57 15.75 -7.32
N ASN A 164 15.28 16.83 -6.99
CA ASN A 164 16.74 16.82 -6.93
C ASN A 164 17.24 16.37 -5.55
N LEU A 165 17.48 15.07 -5.40
CA LEU A 165 18.01 14.46 -4.17
C LEU A 165 19.37 15.04 -3.74
N TRP A 166 20.17 15.49 -4.71
CA TRP A 166 21.55 15.96 -4.55
C TRP A 166 21.66 17.48 -4.41
N GLY A 167 20.52 18.18 -4.49
CA GLY A 167 20.42 19.62 -4.23
C GLY A 167 20.60 19.98 -2.76
N GLY A 168 20.44 21.27 -2.45
CA GLY A 168 20.53 21.84 -1.09
C GLY A 168 19.34 21.45 -0.21
N ASP A 169 18.63 22.44 0.36
CA ASP A 169 17.52 22.21 1.31
C ASP A 169 16.51 21.17 0.80
N LYS A 170 16.33 20.09 1.58
CA LYS A 170 15.48 18.96 1.24
C LYS A 170 14.08 19.16 1.83
N SER A 171 13.26 19.95 1.15
CA SER A 171 11.80 19.92 1.36
C SER A 171 11.22 18.87 0.42
N TYR A 172 10.71 17.76 0.97
CA TYR A 172 10.15 16.67 0.17
C TYR A 172 8.63 16.57 0.37
N GLU A 173 7.88 16.62 -0.73
CA GLU A 173 6.44 16.37 -0.75
C GLU A 173 6.19 14.93 -1.22
N ILE A 174 5.55 14.12 -0.38
CA ILE A 174 5.24 12.74 -0.73
C ILE A 174 4.16 12.75 -1.83
N PRO A 175 4.38 12.10 -2.98
CA PRO A 175 3.44 12.14 -4.09
C PRO A 175 2.17 11.33 -3.82
N GLY A 176 1.17 11.53 -4.68
CA GLY A 176 -0.10 10.81 -4.66
C GLY A 176 -1.13 11.39 -3.68
N PRO A 177 -2.25 10.68 -3.46
CA PRO A 177 -3.36 11.21 -2.69
C PRO A 177 -3.03 11.34 -1.19
N PRO A 178 -3.82 12.11 -0.43
CA PRO A 178 -3.69 12.17 1.02
C PRO A 178 -3.81 10.79 1.69
N LEU A 179 -3.14 10.63 2.83
CA LEU A 179 -3.31 9.47 3.71
C LEU A 179 -4.77 9.33 4.16
N TYR A 180 -5.32 8.12 4.09
CA TYR A 180 -6.66 7.83 4.58
C TYR A 180 -6.72 7.98 6.11
N VAL A 181 -7.72 8.72 6.60
CA VAL A 181 -7.97 8.92 8.03
C VAL A 181 -9.26 8.18 8.43
N PRO A 182 -9.17 7.12 9.25
CA PRO A 182 -10.35 6.40 9.76
C PRO A 182 -11.38 7.32 10.42
N GLY A 183 -12.66 7.01 10.26
CA GLY A 183 -13.77 7.78 10.85
C GLY A 183 -14.10 9.10 10.14
N THR A 184 -13.34 9.50 9.11
CA THR A 184 -13.74 10.59 8.21
C THR A 184 -14.52 10.01 7.03
N ALA A 185 -15.69 10.57 6.73
CA ALA A 185 -16.37 10.25 5.48
C ALA A 185 -15.47 10.70 4.31
N PRO A 186 -15.40 9.96 3.19
CA PRO A 186 -14.58 10.37 2.06
C PRO A 186 -15.02 11.76 1.59
N VAL A 187 -14.12 12.74 1.70
CA VAL A 187 -14.31 14.04 1.03
C VAL A 187 -14.08 13.77 -0.45
N GLY A 188 -15.18 13.66 -1.20
CA GLY A 188 -15.13 13.62 -2.65
C GLY A 188 -14.35 14.83 -3.18
N ASN A 189 -13.52 14.59 -4.19
CA ASN A 189 -12.74 15.60 -4.90
C ASN A 189 -13.64 16.62 -5.62
N THR A 190 -14.20 17.59 -4.90
CA THR A 190 -14.65 18.81 -5.54
C THR A 190 -13.41 19.62 -5.91
N ASN A 191 -13.11 19.67 -7.20
CA ASN A 191 -12.20 20.63 -7.83
C ASN A 191 -12.46 22.02 -7.21
N THR A 192 -11.56 22.47 -6.33
CA THR A 192 -11.70 23.76 -5.65
C THR A 192 -11.14 24.85 -6.55
N THR A 193 -11.97 25.34 -7.47
CA THR A 193 -11.87 26.75 -7.85
C THR A 193 -12.06 27.57 -6.58
N LYS A 194 -10.98 28.26 -6.21
CA LYS A 194 -10.88 29.24 -5.13
C LYS A 194 -12.06 30.23 -5.20
N ILE A 195 -13.07 30.03 -4.35
CA ILE A 195 -14.08 31.05 -4.05
C ILE A 195 -14.07 31.24 -2.53
N GLY A 196 -13.63 32.44 -2.12
CA GLY A 196 -13.66 32.86 -0.73
C GLY A 196 -15.10 33.04 -0.27
N ILE A 197 -15.46 32.39 0.84
CA ILE A 197 -16.72 32.62 1.53
C ILE A 197 -16.41 32.69 3.01
N THR A 198 -16.85 33.79 3.62
CA THR A 198 -16.72 34.15 5.04
C THR A 198 -17.53 33.20 5.94
N PRO A 199 -17.17 33.08 7.25
CA PRO A 199 -17.78 32.08 8.12
C PRO A 199 -19.15 32.55 8.60
N VAL A 200 -20.19 31.72 8.40
CA VAL A 200 -21.49 31.88 9.04
C VAL A 200 -21.50 31.02 10.31
N VAL A 201 -21.87 31.65 11.42
CA VAL A 201 -21.94 31.07 12.76
C VAL A 201 -23.02 29.98 12.89
N ASN A 202 -22.68 28.84 13.47
CA ASN A 202 -23.62 27.76 13.79
C ASN A 202 -24.40 28.05 15.09
N ALA A 203 -25.72 27.90 15.04
CA ALA A 203 -26.60 27.78 16.20
C ALA A 203 -26.85 26.29 16.54
N PRO A 204 -27.02 25.91 17.82
CA PRO A 204 -27.14 24.51 18.23
C PRO A 204 -28.58 23.99 18.16
N VAL A 205 -28.77 22.72 17.76
CA VAL A 205 -30.04 22.00 17.96
C VAL A 205 -29.77 20.68 18.68
N ALA A 206 -30.59 20.43 19.69
CA ALA A 206 -30.42 19.48 20.77
C ALA A 206 -30.71 18.01 20.43
N ALA A 207 -30.21 17.14 21.30
CA ALA A 207 -30.31 15.68 21.27
C ALA A 207 -31.70 15.13 21.64
N SER A 208 -32.07 14.00 21.05
CA SER A 208 -33.06 13.07 21.60
C SER A 208 -32.63 11.61 21.39
N ASN A 209 -32.67 10.84 22.48
CA ASN A 209 -32.24 9.44 22.63
C ASN A 209 -33.10 8.40 21.85
N PRO A 210 -32.60 7.16 21.68
CA PRO A 210 -33.17 6.14 20.79
C PRO A 210 -34.21 5.21 21.46
N PRO A 211 -35.05 4.49 20.69
CA PRO A 211 -35.85 3.40 21.23
C PRO A 211 -35.09 2.06 21.23
N VAL A 212 -35.24 1.35 22.35
CA VAL A 212 -34.86 -0.03 22.62
C VAL A 212 -35.81 -1.00 21.91
N ASN A 213 -35.30 -2.11 21.36
CA ASN A 213 -36.10 -3.34 21.30
C ASN A 213 -35.22 -4.62 21.39
N ASN A 214 -35.67 -5.54 22.25
CA ASN A 214 -35.16 -6.88 22.50
C ASN A 214 -35.70 -7.87 21.45
N ASN A 215 -34.87 -8.81 20.97
CA ASN A 215 -35.15 -10.25 21.15
C ASN A 215 -34.09 -11.19 20.56
N THR A 216 -33.59 -12.05 21.45
CA THR A 216 -33.35 -13.51 21.35
C THR A 216 -32.74 -14.14 20.08
N GLY A 217 -31.60 -14.82 20.31
CA GLY A 217 -31.49 -16.26 20.02
C GLY A 217 -30.67 -16.67 18.79
N GLY A 218 -29.36 -16.85 18.96
CA GLY A 218 -28.51 -17.53 17.96
C GLY A 218 -27.18 -17.99 18.55
N LYS A 219 -27.08 -19.27 18.93
CA LYS A 219 -25.87 -19.90 19.48
C LYS A 219 -24.76 -19.91 18.42
N SER A 220 -23.63 -19.25 18.66
CA SER A 220 -22.39 -19.50 17.93
C SER A 220 -21.34 -20.12 18.85
N LYS A 221 -20.89 -21.32 18.50
CA LYS A 221 -19.88 -22.08 19.24
C LYS A 221 -18.50 -21.48 18.94
N SER A 222 -17.85 -21.01 20.00
CA SER A 222 -16.47 -20.56 20.01
C SER A 222 -15.49 -21.70 19.71
N CYS A 223 -14.54 -21.47 18.81
CA CYS A 223 -13.33 -22.29 18.64
C CYS A 223 -12.10 -21.41 18.84
N ILE A 224 -11.63 -21.37 20.08
CA ILE A 224 -10.28 -20.93 20.45
C ILE A 224 -9.28 -21.99 19.97
N LYS A 225 -8.40 -21.66 19.02
CA LYS A 225 -7.03 -22.25 18.96
C LYS A 225 -6.02 -21.24 18.41
N LYS A 226 -4.98 -21.00 19.22
CA LYS A 226 -3.72 -20.33 18.90
C LYS A 226 -2.97 -21.09 17.80
N ARG A 227 -2.34 -20.37 16.85
CA ARG A 227 -0.87 -20.32 16.61
C ARG A 227 -0.53 -19.87 15.18
N HIS A 228 0.35 -18.87 15.11
CA HIS A 228 1.21 -18.41 14.01
C HIS A 228 1.00 -19.01 12.61
N ASN A 229 0.49 -18.19 11.68
CA ASN A 229 0.65 -18.43 10.24
C ASN A 229 1.59 -17.38 9.66
N LYS A 230 2.84 -17.79 9.39
CA LYS A 230 3.69 -17.11 8.41
C LYS A 230 3.12 -17.42 7.03
N CYS A 231 2.75 -16.39 6.29
CA CYS A 231 2.44 -16.51 4.86
C CYS A 231 3.77 -16.62 4.10
N SER A 232 4.12 -17.80 3.58
CA SER A 232 5.27 -17.98 2.69
C SER A 232 4.84 -18.66 1.40
N SER A 233 5.16 -18.05 0.26
CA SER A 233 4.94 -18.62 -1.07
C SER A 233 5.85 -19.83 -1.31
N SER A 234 5.27 -21.02 -1.46
CA SER A 234 6.03 -22.21 -1.88
C SER A 234 6.20 -22.24 -3.41
N SER A 235 7.44 -22.15 -3.89
CA SER A 235 7.79 -22.36 -5.30
C SER A 235 7.81 -23.86 -5.63
N ARG A 236 6.98 -24.30 -6.60
CA ARG A 236 6.97 -25.68 -7.11
C ARG A 236 8.27 -25.98 -7.88
N LYS A 237 9.12 -26.86 -7.36
CA LYS A 237 10.24 -27.46 -8.11
C LYS A 237 9.70 -28.30 -9.29
N LYS A 238 9.90 -27.84 -10.53
CA LYS A 238 9.77 -28.68 -11.74
C LYS A 238 10.85 -29.77 -11.72
N LYS A 239 10.46 -31.03 -11.55
CA LYS A 239 11.33 -32.20 -11.82
C LYS A 239 11.59 -32.26 -13.33
N ARG A 240 12.82 -31.98 -13.76
CA ARG A 240 13.32 -32.32 -15.11
C ARG A 240 13.63 -33.82 -15.16
N SER A 241 12.94 -34.57 -16.01
CA SER A 241 13.29 -35.95 -16.36
C SER A 241 14.51 -35.95 -17.29
N ARG A 242 15.55 -36.71 -16.93
CA ARG A 242 16.70 -36.99 -17.80
C ARG A 242 16.39 -38.22 -18.65
N SER A 243 16.30 -38.05 -19.97
CA SER A 243 16.31 -39.15 -20.93
C SER A 243 17.74 -39.70 -21.05
N LYS A 244 17.92 -41.01 -20.83
CA LYS A 244 19.16 -41.74 -21.10
C LYS A 244 19.19 -42.13 -22.57
N GLY A 245 20.11 -41.56 -23.34
CA GLY A 245 20.45 -42.05 -24.68
C GLY A 245 21.22 -43.37 -24.55
N ASN A 246 20.67 -44.42 -25.16
CA ASN A 246 21.29 -45.74 -25.26
C ASN A 246 22.17 -45.76 -26.52
N LYS A 247 23.42 -46.19 -26.37
CA LYS A 247 24.43 -46.27 -27.44
C LYS A 247 24.76 -47.74 -27.65
N THR A 248 24.39 -48.32 -28.78
CA THR A 248 24.88 -49.64 -29.23
C THR A 248 24.91 -49.71 -30.76
N THR A 249 26.09 -50.13 -31.23
CA THR A 249 26.51 -50.64 -32.56
C THR A 249 26.35 -49.71 -33.74
#